data_AF-A0A8C0NZ55-F1
#
_entry.id   AF-A0A8C0NZ55-F1
#
_cell.length_a   1.000
_cell.length_b   1.000
_cell.length_c   1.000
_cell.angle_alpha   90.00
_cell.angle_beta   90.00
_cell.angle_gamma   90.00
#
_symmetry.space_group_name_H-M   'P 1'
#
loop_
_entity.id
_entity.type
_entity.pdbx_description
1 polymer ?
#
loop_
_entity_poly.entity_id
_entity_poly.type
_entity_poly.pdbx_seq_one_letter_code
_entity_poly.pdbx_strand_id
1 'polypeptide(L)'
;MVRAPEFSSMAAAKLLHDFGLNVVVLEARDRVGGRTYTIRNQKVKYLDLGGSYVGPTQNRILRLAKELGLETYKVNEVERLIHHVKVSLGQPLKGLKTSLWVFPYVNCRSFTQRIYCIPE
;
A
#
# COMPACT_ATOMS: atom_id res chain seq x y z
N MET A 1 -0.03 -19.18 -11.14
CA MET A 1 -0.91 -18.88 -10.00
C MET A 1 -0.06 -18.29 -8.87
N VAL A 2 -0.34 -17.04 -8.45
CA VAL A 2 0.37 -16.39 -7.33
C VAL A 2 -0.60 -16.26 -6.14
N ARG A 3 -0.21 -16.75 -4.96
CA ARG A 3 -1.04 -16.71 -3.73
C ARG A 3 -0.48 -15.69 -2.75
N ALA A 4 -1.37 -14.93 -2.10
CA ALA A 4 -1.11 -13.87 -1.12
C ALA A 4 -0.52 -12.57 -1.74
N PRO A 5 -1.29 -11.51 -1.98
CA PRO A 5 -0.87 -10.25 -2.56
C PRO A 5 -0.38 -9.30 -1.47
N GLU A 6 0.78 -9.67 -0.95
CA GLU A 6 1.72 -8.68 -0.49
C GLU A 6 2.37 -7.97 -1.69
N PHE A 7 3.05 -6.85 -1.44
CA PHE A 7 3.79 -6.11 -2.46
C PHE A 7 4.74 -7.01 -3.28
N SER A 8 5.39 -7.99 -2.63
CA SER A 8 6.28 -8.95 -3.28
C SER A 8 5.56 -9.80 -4.34
N SER A 9 4.37 -10.30 -4.03
CA SER A 9 3.59 -11.16 -4.92
C SER A 9 3.00 -10.38 -6.10
N MET A 10 2.60 -9.11 -5.88
CA MET A 10 2.18 -8.26 -6.99
C MET A 10 3.33 -7.95 -7.95
N ALA A 11 4.53 -7.69 -7.41
CA ALA A 11 5.72 -7.49 -8.23
C ALA A 11 6.07 -8.75 -9.05
N ALA A 12 5.96 -9.94 -8.45
CA ALA A 12 6.15 -11.21 -9.16
C ALA A 12 5.08 -11.44 -10.24
N ALA A 13 3.81 -11.19 -9.92
CA ALA A 13 2.71 -11.31 -10.89
C ALA A 13 2.88 -10.35 -12.07
N LYS A 14 3.31 -9.10 -11.82
CA LYS A 14 3.63 -8.13 -12.86
C LYS A 14 4.74 -8.63 -13.77
N LEU A 15 5.86 -9.10 -13.20
CA LEU A 15 6.97 -9.64 -13.99
C LEU A 15 6.51 -10.79 -14.89
N LEU A 16 5.82 -11.79 -14.34
CA LEU A 16 5.31 -12.93 -15.11
C LEU A 16 4.35 -12.49 -16.22
N HIS A 17 3.48 -11.52 -15.95
CA HIS A 17 2.57 -10.95 -16.95
C HIS A 17 3.33 -10.20 -18.06
N ASP A 18 4.37 -9.43 -17.71
CA ASP A 18 5.20 -8.73 -18.70
C ASP A 18 5.96 -9.71 -19.62
N PHE A 19 6.25 -10.93 -19.15
CA PHE A 19 6.79 -12.04 -19.97
C PHE A 19 5.73 -12.76 -20.82
N GLY A 20 4.49 -12.26 -20.86
CA GLY A 20 3.41 -12.82 -21.68
C GLY A 20 2.74 -14.08 -21.10
N LEU A 21 3.02 -14.41 -19.83
CA LEU A 21 2.36 -15.54 -19.17
C LEU A 21 0.97 -15.14 -18.67
N ASN A 22 0.04 -16.10 -18.68
CA ASN A 22 -1.28 -15.90 -18.08
C ASN A 22 -1.19 -16.04 -16.55
N VAL A 23 -1.42 -14.95 -15.84
CA VAL A 23 -1.23 -14.87 -14.38
C VAL A 23 -2.56 -14.61 -13.70
N VAL A 24 -2.89 -15.48 -12.74
CA VAL A 24 -3.99 -15.27 -11.78
C VAL A 24 -3.40 -15.03 -10.40
N VAL A 25 -3.87 -13.98 -9.72
CA VAL A 25 -3.51 -13.59 -8.36
C VAL A 25 -4.72 -13.82 -7.46
N LEU A 26 -4.54 -14.59 -6.38
CA LEU A 26 -5.59 -14.81 -5.37
C LEU A 26 -5.29 -14.02 -4.10
N GLU A 27 -6.23 -13.15 -3.71
CA GLU A 27 -6.24 -12.43 -2.43
C GLU A 27 -7.27 -13.04 -1.48
N ALA A 28 -6.87 -13.20 -0.21
CA ALA A 28 -7.77 -13.58 0.88
C ALA A 28 -8.63 -12.40 1.37
N ARG A 29 -8.15 -11.16 1.22
CA ARG A 29 -8.89 -9.95 1.59
C ARG A 29 -9.70 -9.40 0.41
N ASP A 30 -10.52 -8.41 0.72
CA ASP A 30 -11.26 -7.58 -0.24
C ASP A 30 -10.40 -6.48 -0.90
N ARG A 31 -9.12 -6.38 -0.52
CA ARG A 31 -8.19 -5.35 -0.98
C ARG A 31 -6.81 -5.92 -1.24
N VAL A 32 -6.07 -5.28 -2.13
CA VAL A 32 -4.64 -5.55 -2.36
C VAL A 32 -3.74 -4.73 -1.44
N GLY A 33 -2.43 -5.02 -1.45
CA GLY A 33 -1.39 -4.25 -0.75
C GLY A 33 -0.83 -4.93 0.51
N GLY A 34 -1.55 -5.91 1.07
CA GLY A 34 -1.10 -6.63 2.26
C GLY A 34 -0.83 -5.69 3.44
N ARG A 35 0.46 -5.52 3.78
CA ARG A 35 0.97 -4.66 4.86
C ARG A 35 0.98 -3.16 4.51
N THR A 36 0.71 -2.80 3.26
CA THR A 36 0.40 -1.41 2.90
C THR A 36 -1.11 -1.21 2.80
N TYR A 37 -1.59 -0.10 3.32
CA TYR A 37 -3.01 0.24 3.29
C TYR A 37 -3.23 1.74 3.35
N THR A 38 -3.67 2.30 2.23
CA THR A 38 -4.03 3.73 2.11
C THR A 38 -5.54 3.89 2.25
N ILE A 39 -5.98 4.61 3.28
CA ILE A 39 -7.38 5.04 3.41
C ILE A 39 -7.58 6.37 2.69
N ARG A 40 -8.78 6.59 2.15
CA ARG A 40 -9.17 7.87 1.54
C ARG A 40 -10.47 8.35 2.16
N ASN A 41 -10.51 9.61 2.57
CA ASN A 41 -11.68 10.24 3.15
C ASN A 41 -11.59 11.76 2.95
N GLN A 42 -12.72 12.46 2.97
CA GLN A 42 -12.81 13.91 2.84
C GLN A 42 -11.98 14.66 3.91
N LYS A 43 -11.83 14.09 5.12
CA LYS A 43 -11.09 14.73 6.22
C LYS A 43 -9.58 14.71 6.05
N VAL A 44 -9.02 13.59 5.58
CA VAL A 44 -7.56 13.37 5.52
C VAL A 44 -7.03 13.35 4.09
N LYS A 45 -7.90 13.43 3.08
CA LYS A 45 -7.64 13.18 1.66
C LYS A 45 -7.14 11.75 1.41
N TYR A 46 -5.96 11.42 1.91
CA TYR A 46 -5.39 10.07 1.97
C TYR A 46 -4.53 9.92 3.24
N LEU A 47 -4.51 8.73 3.83
CA LEU A 47 -3.66 8.41 4.96
C LEU A 47 -3.19 6.96 4.84
N ASP A 48 -1.89 6.73 4.97
CA ASP A 48 -1.35 5.37 5.03
C ASP A 48 -1.39 4.85 6.47
N LEU A 49 -2.04 3.70 6.65
CA LEU A 49 -2.13 2.98 7.92
C LEU A 49 -1.10 1.84 8.03
N GLY A 50 -0.22 1.72 7.05
CA GLY A 50 0.78 0.64 6.94
C GLY A 50 2.13 1.16 6.48
N GLY A 51 2.88 0.33 5.74
CA GLY A 51 4.17 0.73 5.18
C GLY A 51 4.04 1.93 4.25
N SER A 52 4.76 3.01 4.57
CA SER A 52 4.62 4.32 3.91
C SER A 52 5.97 4.92 3.47
N TYR A 53 7.04 4.62 4.19
CA TYR A 53 8.36 5.22 3.98
C TYR A 53 9.26 4.38 3.09
N VAL A 54 9.97 5.04 2.19
CA VAL A 54 11.12 4.55 1.44
C VAL A 54 12.28 5.52 1.62
N GLY A 55 13.50 5.08 1.33
CA GLY A 55 14.68 5.92 1.43
C GLY A 55 15.69 5.66 0.32
N PRO A 56 16.77 6.46 0.30
CA PRO A 56 17.98 6.21 -0.47
C PRO A 56 18.40 4.74 -0.31
N THR A 57 18.97 4.16 -1.37
CA THR A 57 19.32 2.72 -1.51
C THR A 57 18.17 1.75 -1.79
N GLN A 58 16.90 2.11 -1.55
CA GLN A 58 15.75 1.25 -1.83
C GLN A 58 15.35 1.26 -3.33
N ASN A 59 16.32 0.97 -4.20
CA ASN A 59 16.23 1.18 -5.64
C ASN A 59 15.10 0.38 -6.32
N ARG A 60 14.80 -0.84 -5.82
CA ARG A 60 13.79 -1.71 -6.44
C ARG A 60 12.38 -1.14 -6.31
N ILE A 61 12.01 -0.64 -5.13
CA ILE A 61 10.70 -0.05 -4.89
C ILE A 61 10.57 1.32 -5.56
N LEU A 62 11.65 2.12 -5.56
CA LEU A 62 11.70 3.39 -6.27
C LEU A 62 11.54 3.23 -7.79
N ARG A 63 12.20 2.22 -8.37
CA ARG A 63 12.05 1.89 -9.80
C ARG A 63 10.61 1.49 -10.13
N LEU A 64 10.03 0.57 -9.35
CA LEU A 64 8.65 0.12 -9.57
C LEU A 64 7.65 1.27 -9.39
N ALA A 65 7.85 2.14 -8.41
CA ALA A 65 7.04 3.33 -8.22
C ALA A 65 7.08 4.25 -9.44
N LYS A 66 8.28 4.50 -9.99
CA LYS A 66 8.47 5.30 -11.20
C LYS A 66 7.80 4.67 -12.42
N GLU A 67 7.92 3.36 -12.61
CA GLU A 67 7.25 2.63 -13.69
C GLU A 67 5.72 2.72 -13.59
N LEU A 68 5.17 2.76 -12.38
CA LEU A 68 3.74 2.92 -12.12
C LEU A 68 3.27 4.39 -12.14
N GLY A 69 4.17 5.35 -12.43
CA GLY A 69 3.85 6.78 -12.45
C GLY A 69 3.58 7.39 -11.07
N LEU A 70 4.12 6.78 -10.01
CA LEU A 70 3.99 7.27 -8.65
C LEU A 70 5.13 8.23 -8.31
N GLU A 71 4.78 9.36 -7.69
CA GLU A 71 5.74 10.35 -7.21
C GLU A 71 6.05 10.13 -5.73
N THR A 72 7.29 10.44 -5.34
CA THR A 72 7.72 10.50 -3.94
C THR A 72 7.86 11.94 -3.48
N TYR A 73 7.75 12.17 -2.18
CA TYR A 73 8.00 13.49 -1.59
C TYR A 73 8.80 13.34 -0.30
N LYS A 74 9.57 14.38 0.06
CA LYS A 74 10.38 14.37 1.28
C LYS A 74 9.50 14.53 2.51
N VAL A 75 9.73 13.67 3.50
CA VAL A 75 9.11 13.81 4.83
C VAL A 75 9.64 15.08 5.49
N ASN A 76 8.80 15.76 6.27
CA ASN A 76 9.25 16.89 7.08
C ASN A 76 10.13 16.38 8.23
N GLU A 77 11.39 16.81 8.26
CA GLU A 77 12.36 16.43 9.31
C GLU A 77 12.71 17.59 10.25
N VAL A 78 12.24 18.80 9.94
CA VAL A 78 12.55 20.01 10.72
C VAL A 78 11.74 20.03 12.01
N GLU A 79 10.47 19.63 11.93
CA GLU A 79 9.55 19.70 13.06
C GLU A 79 9.53 18.36 13.80
N ARG A 80 9.87 18.36 15.10
CA ARG A 80 9.74 17.18 15.96
C ARG A 80 8.29 17.07 16.48
N LEU A 81 7.38 16.72 15.58
CA LEU A 81 5.96 16.52 15.91
C LEU A 81 5.71 15.08 16.38
N ILE A 82 5.69 14.88 17.70
CA ILE A 82 5.19 13.62 18.30
C ILE A 82 3.75 13.85 18.74
N HIS A 83 2.80 13.39 17.93
CA HIS A 83 1.39 13.36 18.33
C HIS A 83 1.11 12.08 19.11
N HIS A 84 1.22 12.16 20.43
CA HIS A 84 0.76 11.09 21.32
C HIS A 84 -0.73 11.26 21.62
N VAL A 85 -1.54 10.29 21.22
CA VAL A 85 -2.95 10.19 21.63
C VAL A 85 -3.06 9.02 22.61
N LYS A 86 -3.54 9.29 23.82
CA LYS A 86 -3.80 8.26 24.84
C LYS A 86 -5.02 7.45 24.40
N VAL A 87 -4.81 6.33 23.73
CA VAL A 87 -5.90 5.41 23.39
C VAL A 87 -6.31 4.68 24.67
N SER A 88 -7.50 4.97 25.18
CA SER A 88 -8.09 4.23 26.31
C SER A 88 -8.47 2.83 25.83
N LEU A 89 -8.04 1.78 26.53
CA LEU A 89 -8.49 0.40 26.26
C LEU A 89 -10.02 0.37 26.24
N GLY A 90 -10.61 0.10 25.06
CA GLY A 90 -12.06 -0.01 24.89
C GLY A 90 -12.69 0.95 23.87
N GLN A 91 -11.95 1.88 23.26
CA GLN A 91 -12.50 2.63 22.11
C GLN A 91 -12.34 1.83 20.80
N PRO A 92 -13.42 1.34 20.18
CA PRO A 92 -13.33 0.70 18.87
C PRO A 92 -12.91 1.75 17.84
N LEU A 93 -11.90 1.43 17.03
CA LEU A 93 -11.63 2.16 15.78
C LEU A 93 -12.87 1.98 14.88
N LYS A 94 -13.80 2.94 14.93
CA LYS A 94 -15.03 2.91 14.13
C LYS A 94 -14.67 2.90 12.65
N GLY A 95 -14.88 1.75 12.00
CA GLY A 95 -14.74 1.63 10.54
C GLY A 95 -14.60 0.20 10.00
N LEU A 96 -14.23 -0.78 10.82
CA LEU A 96 -13.99 -2.15 10.34
C LEU A 96 -15.30 -2.96 10.34
N LYS A 97 -16.11 -2.81 9.28
CA LYS A 97 -17.12 -3.82 8.93
C LYS A 97 -16.45 -4.87 8.05
N THR A 98 -16.04 -5.98 8.64
CA THR A 98 -15.71 -7.19 7.89
C THR A 98 -17.01 -7.88 7.48
N SER A 99 -17.53 -7.56 6.29
CA SER A 99 -18.60 -8.34 5.67
C SER A 99 -17.99 -9.35 4.70
N LEU A 100 -18.32 -10.61 4.97
CA LEU A 100 -17.98 -11.83 4.25
C LEU A 100 -18.40 -11.82 2.75
N TRP A 101 -17.53 -12.44 1.93
CA TRP A 101 -17.73 -13.03 0.59
C TRP A 101 -18.35 -12.19 -0.55
N VAL A 102 -17.48 -11.71 -1.44
CA VAL A 102 -17.60 -11.78 -2.92
C VAL A 102 -16.16 -11.79 -3.46
N PHE A 103 -15.80 -12.66 -4.41
CA PHE A 103 -14.49 -12.66 -5.08
C PHE A 103 -14.50 -11.68 -6.26
N PRO A 104 -13.80 -10.54 -6.21
CA PRO A 104 -13.56 -9.75 -7.40
C PRO A 104 -12.21 -10.14 -8.02
N TYR A 105 -12.22 -10.40 -9.33
CA TYR A 105 -11.02 -10.30 -10.15
C TYR A 105 -10.45 -8.89 -10.01
N VAL A 106 -9.28 -8.75 -9.38
CA VAL A 106 -8.64 -7.44 -9.24
C VAL A 106 -7.74 -7.19 -10.45
N ASN A 107 -8.15 -6.22 -11.27
CA ASN A 107 -7.30 -5.66 -12.31
C ASN A 107 -6.15 -4.88 -11.65
N CYS A 108 -4.89 -5.25 -11.94
CA CYS A 108 -3.67 -4.70 -11.34
C CYS A 108 -3.43 -3.19 -11.57
N ARG A 109 -4.32 -2.47 -12.25
CA ARG A 109 -4.17 -1.04 -12.56
C ARG A 109 -4.57 -0.08 -11.43
N SER A 110 -5.11 -0.55 -10.32
CA SER A 110 -5.70 0.33 -9.28
C SER A 110 -4.77 0.63 -8.08
N PHE A 111 -3.49 0.26 -8.13
CA PHE A 111 -2.55 0.53 -7.05
C PHE A 111 -2.10 2.00 -7.06
N THR A 112 -2.78 2.85 -6.28
CA THR A 112 -2.50 4.29 -6.19
C THR A 112 -2.07 4.64 -4.77
N GLN A 113 -0.82 4.34 -4.44
CA GLN A 113 -0.18 4.67 -3.16
C GLN A 113 0.85 5.79 -3.37
N ARG A 114 0.86 6.82 -2.50
CA ARG A 114 1.97 7.79 -2.46
C ARG A 114 3.05 7.27 -1.54
N ILE A 115 4.30 7.50 -1.91
CA ILE A 115 5.45 6.92 -1.22
C ILE A 115 6.24 8.06 -0.59
N TYR A 116 6.50 7.95 0.72
CA TYR A 116 7.18 8.97 1.51
C TYR A 116 8.68 8.72 1.44
N CYS A 117 9.47 9.70 1.00
CA CYS A 117 10.92 9.58 0.92
C CYS A 117 11.57 10.17 2.18
N ILE A 118 12.33 9.37 2.91
CA ILE A 118 13.23 9.86 3.97
C ILE A 118 14.52 10.29 3.28
N PRO A 119 14.93 11.57 3.33
CA PRO A 119 16.22 12.01 2.78
C PRO A 119 17.42 11.33 3.48
N GLU A 120 18.60 11.47 2.86
CA GLU A 120 19.90 11.06 3.45
C GLU A 120 20.26 11.91 4.67
#